data_AF-A0A323VBT1-F1
#
_entry.id   AF-A0A323VBT1-F1
#
_cell.length_a   1.000
_cell.length_b   1.000
_cell.length_c   1.000
_cell.angle_alpha   90.00
_cell.angle_beta   90.00
_cell.angle_gamma   90.00
#
_symmetry.space_group_name_H-M   'P 1'
#
loop_
_entity.id
_entity.type
_entity.pdbx_description
1 polymer ?
#
loop_
_entity_poly.entity_id
_entity_poly.type
_entity_poly.pdbx_seq_one_letter_code
_entity_poly.pdbx_strand_id
1 'polypeptide(L)'
;MARVLKVSVPLDFAAIRAEAGVPDEFPADVLAEADRVVADPPLPEHDATDLPLVTIDPPGARDLDQAVHLTRTAGGYRVSYAIADVGAFVPLGSAIDAEARRRGQTVYCPDGRTPLHPPQLSEGAASLLPGELRPAALWTIDLDADGEVTAVDLRRARVRSRAQLDYESVGAQVPPELELLPEIGRLLQARARDRGAIELGTPSQEVEPGPDGGWTIAFRGQSDVEGWNAQISLLTGRCAARLMLDGGVGVLRTLPPADPRAVATLRRLAPGLGVDWPDGAGPGDVIADLD
;
A
#
# COMPACT_ATOMS: atom_id res chain seq x y z
N MET A 1 12.42 21.04 -9.47
CA MET A 1 12.92 21.06 -10.86
C MET A 1 13.55 19.69 -11.13
N ALA A 2 12.88 18.81 -11.89
CA ALA A 2 13.35 17.45 -12.12
C ALA A 2 14.66 17.46 -12.92
N ARG A 3 15.71 16.81 -12.40
CA ARG A 3 16.94 16.56 -13.16
C ARG A 3 16.69 15.36 -14.09
N VAL A 4 16.42 15.65 -15.35
CA VAL A 4 16.24 14.66 -16.42
C VAL A 4 17.62 14.11 -16.81
N LEU A 5 17.94 12.90 -16.38
CA LEU A 5 19.04 12.13 -16.95
C LEU A 5 18.52 11.39 -18.18
N LYS A 6 19.07 11.71 -19.35
CA LYS A 6 18.74 11.03 -20.61
C LYS A 6 19.50 9.72 -20.70
N VAL A 7 18.79 8.59 -20.80
CA VAL A 7 19.39 7.30 -21.12
C VAL A 7 19.39 7.16 -22.64
N SER A 8 20.58 7.24 -23.25
CA SER A 8 20.76 7.22 -24.71
C SER A 8 20.96 5.82 -25.31
N VAL A 9 20.94 4.78 -24.48
CA VAL A 9 21.00 3.38 -24.92
C VAL A 9 19.56 2.84 -25.01
N PRO A 10 19.18 2.16 -26.11
CA PRO A 10 17.89 1.46 -26.16
C PRO A 10 17.84 0.42 -25.03
N LEU A 11 16.87 0.58 -24.13
CA LEU A 11 16.63 -0.35 -23.03
C LEU A 11 15.68 -1.45 -23.52
N ASP A 12 16.15 -2.69 -23.46
CA ASP A 12 15.33 -3.88 -23.74
C ASP A 12 14.80 -4.46 -22.42
N PHE A 13 13.63 -4.00 -22.01
CA PHE A 13 12.99 -4.48 -20.79
C PHE A 13 12.49 -5.93 -20.90
N ALA A 14 12.25 -6.44 -22.12
CA ALA A 14 11.88 -7.84 -22.31
C ALA A 14 13.07 -8.76 -21.99
N ALA A 15 14.28 -8.40 -22.45
CA ALA A 15 15.50 -9.11 -22.09
C ALA A 15 15.76 -9.08 -20.58
N ILE A 16 15.58 -7.92 -19.92
CA ILE A 16 15.73 -7.79 -18.46
C ILE A 16 14.74 -8.69 -17.71
N ARG A 17 13.45 -8.70 -18.13
CA ARG A 17 12.43 -9.57 -17.54
C ARG A 17 12.79 -11.06 -17.71
N ALA A 18 13.23 -11.45 -18.91
CA ALA A 18 13.63 -12.83 -19.18
C ALA A 18 14.83 -13.26 -18.33
N GLU A 19 15.86 -12.41 -18.22
CA GLU A 19 17.04 -12.66 -17.37
C GLU A 19 16.66 -12.78 -15.89
N ALA A 20 15.76 -11.92 -15.41
CA ALA A 20 15.25 -11.95 -14.04
C ALA A 20 14.25 -13.10 -13.78
N GLY A 21 13.89 -13.88 -14.80
CA GLY A 21 12.92 -14.97 -14.69
C GLY A 21 11.49 -14.50 -14.40
N VAL A 22 11.13 -13.29 -14.80
CA VAL A 22 9.78 -12.74 -14.65
C VAL A 22 8.82 -13.55 -15.52
N PRO A 23 7.73 -14.11 -14.97
CA PRO A 23 6.76 -14.87 -15.75
C PRO A 23 6.10 -14.05 -16.85
N ASP A 24 5.83 -14.68 -17.99
CA ASP A 24 5.12 -14.05 -19.11
C ASP A 24 3.59 -14.18 -18.96
N GLU A 25 2.92 -14.67 -19.99
CA GLU A 25 1.47 -14.85 -20.06
C GLU A 25 0.95 -15.87 -19.04
N PHE A 26 -0.32 -15.73 -18.67
CA PHE A 26 -0.99 -16.71 -17.82
C PHE A 26 -1.29 -17.99 -18.62
N PRO A 27 -1.08 -19.17 -18.03
CA PRO A 27 -1.55 -20.43 -18.59
C PRO A 27 -3.06 -20.43 -18.87
N ALA A 28 -3.49 -21.14 -19.90
CA ALA A 28 -4.89 -21.14 -20.36
C ALA A 28 -5.88 -21.68 -19.32
N ASP A 29 -5.46 -22.66 -18.51
CA ASP A 29 -6.23 -23.20 -17.39
C ASP A 29 -6.41 -22.17 -16.26
N VAL A 30 -5.39 -21.35 -15.99
CA VAL A 30 -5.48 -20.22 -15.04
C VAL A 30 -6.48 -19.19 -15.52
N LEU A 31 -6.44 -18.81 -16.80
CA LEU A 31 -7.40 -17.86 -17.39
C LEU A 31 -8.83 -18.42 -17.38
N ALA A 32 -9.01 -19.68 -17.77
CA ALA A 32 -10.32 -20.33 -17.75
C ALA A 32 -10.89 -20.48 -16.33
N GLU A 33 -10.04 -20.66 -15.32
CA GLU A 33 -10.46 -20.62 -13.93
C GLU A 33 -10.83 -19.21 -13.49
N ALA A 34 -10.04 -18.20 -13.86
CA ALA A 34 -10.31 -16.80 -13.56
C ALA A 34 -11.69 -16.40 -14.10
N ASP A 35 -11.98 -16.68 -15.37
CA ASP A 35 -13.27 -16.38 -16.00
C ASP A 35 -14.46 -17.05 -15.26
N ARG A 36 -14.26 -18.24 -14.68
CA ARG A 36 -15.30 -18.91 -13.88
C ARG A 36 -15.52 -18.25 -12.53
N VAL A 37 -14.46 -17.94 -11.79
CA VAL A 37 -14.58 -17.36 -10.44
C VAL A 37 -15.08 -15.92 -10.46
N VAL A 38 -14.76 -15.15 -11.51
CA VAL A 38 -15.24 -13.77 -11.65
C VAL A 38 -16.70 -13.69 -12.10
N ALA A 39 -17.23 -14.73 -12.75
CA ALA A 39 -18.62 -14.77 -13.22
C ALA A 39 -19.64 -14.93 -12.08
N ASP A 40 -19.24 -15.57 -10.97
CA ASP A 40 -20.06 -15.77 -9.78
C ASP A 40 -19.23 -15.52 -8.51
N PRO A 41 -18.90 -14.25 -8.20
CA PRO A 41 -18.05 -13.91 -7.08
C PRO A 41 -18.75 -14.25 -5.75
N PRO A 42 -18.12 -15.03 -4.86
CA PRO A 42 -18.73 -15.34 -3.57
C PRO A 42 -18.80 -14.08 -2.71
N LEU A 43 -20.01 -13.64 -2.39
CA LEU A 43 -20.26 -12.46 -1.56
C LEU A 43 -20.52 -12.88 -0.10
N PRO A 44 -19.82 -12.28 0.88
CA PRO A 44 -20.08 -12.53 2.29
C PRO A 44 -21.49 -12.09 2.72
N GLU A 45 -22.03 -12.79 3.73
CA GLU A 45 -23.37 -12.50 4.28
C GLU A 45 -23.45 -11.13 4.97
N HIS A 46 -22.35 -10.65 5.55
CA HIS A 46 -22.33 -9.35 6.21
C HIS A 46 -22.39 -8.21 5.18
N ASP A 47 -23.45 -7.40 5.27
CA ASP A 47 -23.61 -6.18 4.48
C ASP A 47 -22.90 -5.01 5.16
N ALA A 48 -22.00 -4.35 4.45
CA ALA A 48 -21.39 -3.09 4.86
C ALA A 48 -21.45 -2.05 3.73
N THR A 49 -22.43 -2.17 2.83
CA THR A 49 -22.59 -1.26 1.68
C THR A 49 -23.10 0.13 2.07
N ASP A 50 -23.53 0.31 3.32
CA ASP A 50 -23.89 1.60 3.92
C ASP A 50 -22.65 2.44 4.28
N LEU A 51 -21.49 1.81 4.50
CA LEU A 51 -20.24 2.51 4.78
C LEU A 51 -19.80 3.40 3.60
N PRO A 52 -19.52 4.70 3.82
CA PRO A 52 -18.96 5.63 2.82
C PRO A 52 -17.53 5.37 2.36
N LEU A 53 -17.20 4.13 2.00
CA LEU A 53 -15.85 3.77 1.57
C LEU A 53 -15.47 4.50 0.27
N VAL A 54 -14.24 5.00 0.22
CA VAL A 54 -13.61 5.56 -0.99
C VAL A 54 -12.22 4.96 -1.17
N THR A 55 -11.73 4.87 -2.40
CA THR A 55 -10.32 4.50 -2.69
C THR A 55 -9.51 5.76 -3.00
N ILE A 56 -8.19 5.70 -2.81
CA ILE A 56 -7.24 6.77 -3.16
C ILE A 56 -5.99 6.13 -3.74
N ASP A 57 -5.75 6.37 -5.02
CA ASP A 57 -4.73 5.64 -5.77
C ASP A 57 -4.06 6.58 -6.80
N PRO A 58 -2.95 6.17 -7.45
CA PRO A 58 -2.41 6.93 -8.57
C PRO A 58 -3.43 7.04 -9.73
N PRO A 59 -3.40 8.13 -10.51
CA PRO A 59 -4.25 8.27 -11.68
C PRO A 59 -4.17 7.06 -12.62
N GLY A 60 -5.32 6.53 -13.03
CA GLY A 60 -5.41 5.39 -13.94
C GLY A 60 -5.28 4.01 -13.30
N ALA A 61 -5.10 3.92 -11.97
CA ALA A 61 -5.12 2.64 -11.25
C ALA A 61 -6.45 1.89 -11.46
N ARG A 62 -6.37 0.56 -11.56
CA ARG A 62 -7.54 -0.33 -11.78
C ARG A 62 -7.57 -1.48 -10.78
N ASP A 63 -6.42 -1.84 -10.24
CA ASP A 63 -6.16 -2.77 -9.14
C ASP A 63 -6.35 -2.06 -7.78
N LEU A 64 -7.59 -1.71 -7.46
CA LEU A 64 -7.92 -0.96 -6.25
C LEU A 64 -8.08 -1.92 -5.06
N ASP A 65 -6.98 -2.16 -4.36
CA ASP A 65 -6.92 -3.18 -3.30
C ASP A 65 -7.57 -2.74 -1.98
N GLN A 66 -7.74 -1.43 -1.77
CA GLN A 66 -8.09 -0.88 -0.46
C GLN A 66 -9.03 0.32 -0.55
N ALA A 67 -10.00 0.37 0.36
CA ALA A 67 -10.92 1.49 0.51
C ALA A 67 -11.05 1.89 1.98
N VAL A 68 -11.17 3.19 2.25
CA VAL A 68 -11.16 3.77 3.59
C VAL A 68 -12.42 4.59 3.86
N HIS A 69 -12.87 4.56 5.10
CA HIS A 69 -13.84 5.49 5.67
C HIS A 69 -13.44 5.79 7.12
N LEU A 70 -13.39 7.08 7.46
CA LEU A 70 -12.90 7.58 8.74
C LEU A 70 -14.02 8.33 9.45
N THR A 71 -14.23 8.05 10.74
CA THR A 71 -15.23 8.77 11.56
C THR A 71 -14.69 9.12 12.93
N ARG A 72 -15.21 10.19 13.53
CA ARG A 72 -15.01 10.46 14.96
C ARG A 72 -15.89 9.54 15.81
N THR A 73 -15.39 9.19 16.99
CA THR A 73 -16.15 8.52 18.05
C THR A 73 -16.15 9.41 19.30
N ALA A 74 -16.83 8.99 20.37
CA ALA A 74 -16.81 9.74 21.63
C ALA A 74 -15.41 9.81 22.28
N GLY A 75 -14.53 8.84 21.98
CA GLY A 75 -13.22 8.70 22.60
C GLY A 75 -12.03 8.92 21.66
N GLY A 76 -12.27 9.18 20.38
CA GLY A 76 -11.23 9.31 19.35
C GLY A 76 -11.78 9.09 17.95
N TYR A 77 -11.32 8.05 17.27
CA TYR A 77 -11.61 7.79 15.86
C TYR A 77 -11.97 6.33 15.61
N ARG A 78 -12.62 6.10 14.47
CA ARG A 78 -12.84 4.77 13.90
C ARG A 78 -12.37 4.78 12.46
N VAL A 79 -11.52 3.82 12.15
CA VAL A 79 -11.01 3.52 10.82
C VAL A 79 -11.74 2.29 10.31
N SER A 80 -12.59 2.47 9.30
CA SER A 80 -13.17 1.37 8.52
C SER A 80 -12.32 1.20 7.26
N TYR A 81 -11.66 0.05 7.13
CA TYR A 81 -10.70 -0.20 6.04
C TYR A 81 -11.03 -1.52 5.37
N ALA A 82 -11.53 -1.45 4.14
CA ALA A 82 -11.86 -2.61 3.34
C ALA A 82 -10.67 -2.99 2.48
N ILE A 83 -10.19 -4.22 2.60
CA ILE A 83 -9.19 -4.82 1.70
C ILE A 83 -9.91 -5.79 0.78
N ALA A 84 -9.64 -5.74 -0.53
CA ALA A 84 -10.16 -6.69 -1.50
C ALA A 84 -9.95 -8.14 -1.03
N ASP A 85 -11.02 -8.94 -0.95
CA ASP A 85 -10.91 -10.33 -0.51
C ASP A 85 -10.48 -11.22 -1.69
N VAL A 86 -9.20 -11.11 -2.08
CA VAL A 86 -8.61 -11.95 -3.14
C VAL A 86 -8.77 -13.44 -2.80
N GLY A 87 -8.76 -13.80 -1.51
CA GLY A 87 -8.99 -15.17 -1.05
C GLY A 87 -10.39 -15.71 -1.38
N ALA A 88 -11.35 -14.85 -1.67
CA ALA A 88 -12.67 -15.23 -2.18
C ALA A 88 -12.61 -15.75 -3.63
N PHE A 89 -11.60 -15.34 -4.40
CA PHE A 89 -11.42 -15.67 -5.82
C PHE A 89 -10.32 -16.71 -6.08
N VAL A 90 -9.49 -16.99 -5.08
CA VAL A 90 -8.31 -17.86 -5.23
C VAL A 90 -8.43 -19.06 -4.27
N PRO A 91 -9.17 -20.13 -4.67
CA PRO A 91 -9.28 -21.33 -3.86
C PRO A 91 -7.92 -22.00 -3.65
N LEU A 92 -7.65 -22.47 -2.43
CA LEU A 92 -6.38 -23.17 -2.15
C LEU A 92 -6.23 -24.42 -3.00
N GLY A 93 -5.07 -24.58 -3.64
CA GLY A 93 -4.74 -25.70 -4.53
C GLY A 93 -5.31 -25.57 -5.94
N SER A 94 -5.92 -24.44 -6.30
CA SER A 94 -6.45 -24.18 -7.64
C SER A 94 -5.36 -23.77 -8.63
N ALA A 95 -5.71 -23.61 -9.91
CA ALA A 95 -4.76 -23.17 -10.93
C ALA A 95 -4.27 -21.73 -10.66
N ILE A 96 -5.19 -20.84 -10.29
CA ILE A 96 -4.85 -19.46 -9.92
C ILE A 96 -3.91 -19.43 -8.71
N ASP A 97 -4.20 -20.24 -7.69
CA ASP A 97 -3.37 -20.34 -6.49
C ASP A 97 -1.95 -20.85 -6.79
N ALA A 98 -1.82 -21.91 -7.59
CA ALA A 98 -0.52 -22.44 -7.98
C ALA A 98 0.31 -21.41 -8.76
N GLU A 99 -0.31 -20.70 -9.72
CA GLU A 99 0.37 -19.67 -10.50
C GLU A 99 0.70 -18.42 -9.66
N ALA A 100 -0.18 -18.01 -8.74
CA ALA A 100 0.10 -16.90 -7.81
C ALA A 100 1.31 -17.22 -6.90
N ARG A 101 1.42 -18.45 -6.40
CA ARG A 101 2.61 -18.90 -5.63
C ARG A 101 3.88 -18.91 -6.48
N ARG A 102 3.77 -19.29 -7.76
CA ARG A 102 4.90 -19.28 -8.71
C ARG A 102 5.36 -17.85 -9.03
N ARG A 103 4.42 -16.92 -9.24
CA ARG A 103 4.70 -15.50 -9.54
C ARG A 103 5.21 -14.74 -8.31
N GLY A 104 4.62 -15.00 -7.13
CA GLY A 104 5.00 -14.42 -5.85
C GLY A 104 4.58 -12.96 -5.64
N GLN A 105 4.72 -12.11 -6.65
CA GLN A 105 4.34 -10.69 -6.63
C GLN A 105 4.03 -10.16 -8.03
N THR A 106 3.36 -9.00 -8.09
CA THR A 106 3.32 -8.20 -9.32
C THR A 106 4.69 -7.56 -9.53
N VAL A 107 5.23 -7.65 -10.74
CA VAL A 107 6.49 -7.01 -11.14
C VAL A 107 6.17 -5.78 -11.97
N TYR A 108 6.63 -4.60 -11.55
CA TYR A 108 6.45 -3.35 -12.27
C TYR A 108 7.75 -3.00 -13.01
N CYS A 109 7.69 -2.95 -14.34
CA CYS A 109 8.74 -2.45 -15.22
C CYS A 109 8.32 -1.09 -15.82
N PRO A 110 9.27 -0.25 -16.27
CA PRO A 110 8.95 1.03 -16.90
C PRO A 110 8.04 0.94 -18.13
N ASP A 111 8.08 -0.17 -18.87
CA ASP A 111 7.29 -0.42 -20.07
C ASP A 111 6.01 -1.24 -19.82
N GLY A 112 5.74 -1.63 -18.58
CA GLY A 112 4.54 -2.40 -18.23
C GLY A 112 4.65 -3.20 -16.94
N ARG A 113 3.58 -3.91 -16.59
CA ARG A 113 3.54 -4.77 -15.40
C ARG A 113 3.30 -6.23 -15.76
N THR A 114 3.91 -7.12 -14.99
CA THR A 114 3.57 -8.54 -14.94
C THR A 114 2.76 -8.78 -13.67
N PRO A 115 1.42 -8.90 -13.76
CA PRO A 115 0.57 -8.99 -12.60
C PRO A 115 0.67 -10.36 -11.90
N LEU A 116 0.46 -10.35 -10.59
CA LEU A 116 0.37 -11.55 -9.75
C LEU A 116 -0.84 -12.43 -10.11
N HIS A 117 -1.98 -11.78 -10.39
CA HIS A 117 -3.24 -12.44 -10.74
C HIS A 117 -3.71 -12.03 -12.14
N PRO A 118 -4.56 -12.82 -12.80
CA PRO A 118 -5.17 -12.43 -14.06
C PRO A 118 -5.90 -11.07 -13.97
N PRO A 119 -5.75 -10.15 -14.93
CA PRO A 119 -6.35 -8.82 -14.88
C PRO A 119 -7.87 -8.80 -14.68
N GLN A 120 -8.60 -9.78 -15.24
CA GLN A 120 -10.05 -9.92 -15.08
C GLN A 120 -10.45 -10.06 -13.59
N LEU A 121 -9.56 -10.63 -12.78
CA LEU A 121 -9.70 -10.76 -11.34
C LEU A 121 -9.17 -9.51 -10.64
N SER A 122 -7.88 -9.18 -10.77
CA SER A 122 -7.23 -8.13 -9.96
C SER A 122 -7.64 -6.70 -10.32
N GLU A 123 -7.93 -6.44 -11.60
CA GLU A 123 -8.35 -5.12 -12.09
C GLU A 123 -9.86 -5.02 -12.31
N GLY A 124 -10.58 -6.12 -12.01
CA GLY A 124 -12.00 -6.28 -12.22
C GLY A 124 -12.71 -6.74 -10.95
N ALA A 125 -12.99 -8.05 -10.86
CA ALA A 125 -13.92 -8.60 -9.88
C ALA A 125 -13.46 -8.48 -8.42
N ALA A 126 -12.15 -8.46 -8.15
CA ALA A 126 -11.61 -8.24 -6.80
C ALA A 126 -11.40 -6.74 -6.49
N SER A 127 -11.12 -5.93 -7.51
CA SER A 127 -10.87 -4.49 -7.37
C SER A 127 -12.08 -3.76 -6.78
N LEU A 128 -11.85 -2.88 -5.81
CA LEU A 128 -12.86 -2.08 -5.11
C LEU A 128 -13.36 -0.89 -5.96
N LEU A 129 -13.71 -1.16 -7.22
CA LEU A 129 -14.23 -0.18 -8.18
C LEU A 129 -15.50 0.51 -7.66
N PRO A 130 -15.68 1.80 -7.96
CA PRO A 130 -16.79 2.59 -7.44
C PRO A 130 -18.14 2.09 -7.97
N GLY A 131 -19.13 2.03 -7.08
CA GLY A 131 -20.50 1.60 -7.38
C GLY A 131 -20.70 0.08 -7.43
N GLU A 132 -19.62 -0.70 -7.47
CA GLU A 132 -19.70 -2.15 -7.62
C GLU A 132 -19.72 -2.88 -6.27
N LEU A 133 -20.48 -3.98 -6.20
CA LEU A 133 -20.53 -4.83 -5.02
C LEU A 133 -19.32 -5.76 -5.02
N ARG A 134 -18.54 -5.76 -3.93
CA ARG A 134 -17.27 -6.48 -3.83
C ARG A 134 -17.12 -7.22 -2.50
N PRO A 135 -16.53 -8.43 -2.48
CA PRO A 135 -16.13 -9.07 -1.25
C PRO A 135 -14.86 -8.39 -0.70
N ALA A 136 -14.85 -8.13 0.59
CA ALA A 136 -13.73 -7.50 1.27
C ALA A 136 -13.48 -8.08 2.66
N ALA A 137 -12.23 -8.12 3.07
CA ALA A 137 -11.84 -8.19 4.47
C ALA A 137 -11.99 -6.78 5.07
N LEU A 138 -13.07 -6.56 5.81
CA LEU A 138 -13.37 -5.28 6.44
C LEU A 138 -12.76 -5.22 7.84
N TRP A 139 -11.82 -4.31 8.01
CA TRP A 139 -11.23 -3.94 9.28
C TRP A 139 -12.02 -2.78 9.89
N THR A 140 -12.39 -2.91 11.16
CA THR A 140 -12.88 -1.80 11.99
C THR A 140 -11.90 -1.62 13.15
N ILE A 141 -11.17 -0.51 13.13
CA ILE A 141 -10.10 -0.21 14.10
C ILE A 141 -10.50 1.06 14.84
N ASP A 142 -10.71 0.95 16.15
CA ASP A 142 -10.99 2.09 17.02
C ASP A 142 -9.68 2.63 17.60
N LEU A 143 -9.53 3.95 17.49
CA LEU A 143 -8.41 4.70 18.03
C LEU A 143 -8.90 5.62 19.16
N ASP A 144 -8.08 5.81 20.19
CA ASP A 144 -8.29 6.91 21.13
C ASP A 144 -7.93 8.26 20.51
N ALA A 145 -8.09 9.34 21.28
CA ALA A 145 -7.83 10.71 20.83
C ALA A 145 -6.36 10.93 20.40
N ASP A 146 -5.43 10.11 20.92
CA ASP A 146 -4.01 10.22 20.64
C ASP A 146 -3.55 9.24 19.54
N GLY A 147 -4.46 8.48 18.94
CA GLY A 147 -4.17 7.55 17.84
C GLY A 147 -3.70 6.16 18.29
N GLU A 148 -3.88 5.79 19.55
CA GLU A 148 -3.60 4.43 20.03
C GLU A 148 -4.77 3.48 19.75
N VAL A 149 -4.45 2.24 19.40
CA VAL A 149 -5.47 1.22 19.09
C VAL A 149 -6.16 0.77 20.38
N THR A 150 -7.47 0.91 20.42
CA THR A 150 -8.32 0.51 21.57
C THR A 150 -9.16 -0.72 21.28
N ALA A 151 -9.58 -0.93 20.03
CA ALA A 151 -10.29 -2.13 19.61
C ALA A 151 -10.02 -2.44 18.13
N VAL A 152 -10.06 -3.73 17.79
CA VAL A 152 -9.93 -4.24 16.43
C VAL A 152 -11.00 -5.30 16.20
N ASP A 153 -11.74 -5.15 15.11
CA ASP A 153 -12.64 -6.16 14.57
C ASP A 153 -12.31 -6.40 13.09
N LEU A 154 -12.34 -7.67 12.68
CA LEU A 154 -12.07 -8.11 11.32
C LEU A 154 -13.14 -9.11 10.90
N ARG A 155 -13.80 -8.81 9.78
CA ARG A 155 -14.80 -9.72 9.20
C ARG A 155 -14.80 -9.65 7.68
N ARG A 156 -15.21 -10.75 7.05
CA ARG A 156 -15.56 -10.73 5.62
C ARG A 156 -16.90 -10.00 5.45
N ALA A 157 -16.95 -9.09 4.49
CA ALA A 157 -18.11 -8.25 4.21
C ALA A 157 -18.29 -8.10 2.70
N ARG A 158 -19.53 -7.84 2.25
CA ARG A 158 -19.75 -7.21 0.95
C ARG A 158 -19.78 -5.69 1.13
N VAL A 159 -19.03 -4.99 0.30
CA VAL A 159 -18.86 -3.53 0.34
C VAL A 159 -19.19 -2.92 -1.01
N ARG A 160 -19.41 -1.61 -1.03
CA ARG A 160 -19.55 -0.83 -2.26
C ARG A 160 -18.79 0.48 -2.10
N SER A 161 -17.66 0.61 -2.78
CA SER A 161 -16.93 1.89 -2.82
C SER A 161 -17.79 2.95 -3.49
N ARG A 162 -17.77 4.19 -2.98
CA ARG A 162 -18.57 5.30 -3.51
C ARG A 162 -17.82 6.08 -4.58
N ALA A 163 -16.50 6.20 -4.45
CA ALA A 163 -15.67 6.97 -5.36
C ALA A 163 -14.26 6.36 -5.44
N GLN A 164 -13.67 6.50 -6.63
CA GLN A 164 -12.24 6.33 -6.86
C GLN A 164 -11.63 7.73 -6.89
N LEU A 165 -10.78 8.03 -5.93
CA LEU A 165 -10.08 9.31 -5.83
C LEU A 165 -8.62 9.11 -6.25
N ASP A 166 -7.96 10.20 -6.63
CA ASP A 166 -6.53 10.20 -6.92
C ASP A 166 -5.75 11.12 -5.98
N TYR A 167 -4.48 10.77 -5.73
CA TYR A 167 -3.63 11.52 -4.80
C TYR A 167 -3.41 12.98 -5.19
N GLU A 168 -3.36 13.30 -6.49
CA GLU A 168 -3.12 14.66 -6.97
C GLU A 168 -4.33 15.55 -6.64
N SER A 169 -5.54 15.10 -6.98
CA SER A 169 -6.79 15.80 -6.68
C SER A 169 -7.01 15.97 -5.17
N VAL A 170 -6.79 14.91 -4.38
CA VAL A 170 -6.95 14.96 -2.92
C VAL A 170 -5.90 15.86 -2.26
N GLY A 171 -4.67 15.87 -2.79
CA GLY A 171 -3.60 16.75 -2.34
C GLY A 171 -3.88 18.22 -2.61
N ALA A 172 -4.53 18.55 -3.73
CA ALA A 172 -4.97 19.90 -4.03
C ALA A 172 -6.12 20.36 -3.13
N GLN A 173 -7.09 19.47 -2.89
CA GLN A 173 -8.21 19.74 -1.99
C GLN A 173 -8.73 18.43 -1.38
N VAL A 174 -8.56 18.30 -0.06
CA VAL A 174 -9.08 17.14 0.68
C VAL A 174 -10.62 17.14 0.61
N PRO A 175 -11.25 16.09 0.06
CA PRO A 175 -12.71 16.02 -0.05
C PRO A 175 -13.33 15.65 1.31
N PRO A 176 -14.64 15.92 1.52
CA PRO A 176 -15.31 15.62 2.78
C PRO A 176 -15.17 14.17 3.24
N GLU A 177 -15.14 13.22 2.31
CA GLU A 177 -14.97 11.78 2.57
C GLU A 177 -13.64 11.44 3.26
N LEU A 178 -12.66 12.34 3.16
CA LEU A 178 -11.30 12.18 3.70
C LEU A 178 -10.91 13.32 4.65
N GLU A 179 -11.88 14.08 5.16
CA GLU A 179 -11.60 15.24 6.02
C GLU A 179 -10.75 14.91 7.26
N LEU A 180 -10.89 13.67 7.78
CA LEU A 180 -10.15 13.18 8.94
C LEU A 180 -8.79 12.56 8.58
N LEU A 181 -8.49 12.32 7.30
CA LEU A 181 -7.24 11.69 6.88
C LEU A 181 -6.00 12.50 7.31
N PRO A 182 -5.95 13.83 7.16
CA PRO A 182 -4.80 14.62 7.63
C PRO A 182 -4.61 14.58 9.15
N GLU A 183 -5.69 14.52 9.91
CA GLU A 183 -5.66 14.51 11.38
C GLU A 183 -5.18 13.16 11.91
N ILE A 184 -5.84 12.08 11.47
CA ILE A 184 -5.50 10.71 11.85
C ILE A 184 -4.09 10.35 11.32
N GLY A 185 -3.77 10.74 10.08
CA GLY A 185 -2.46 10.50 9.48
C GLY A 185 -1.32 11.10 10.30
N ARG A 186 -1.44 12.36 10.75
CA ARG A 186 -0.42 13.01 11.60
C ARG A 186 -0.30 12.37 12.98
N LEU A 187 -1.42 11.99 13.61
CA LEU A 187 -1.39 11.24 14.87
C LEU A 187 -0.63 9.93 14.69
N LEU A 188 -0.93 9.16 13.66
CA LEU A 188 -0.27 7.88 13.40
C LEU A 188 1.21 8.03 13.04
N GLN A 189 1.60 9.10 12.32
CA GLN A 189 3.01 9.45 12.09
C GLN A 189 3.73 9.79 13.39
N ALA A 190 3.13 10.59 14.27
CA ALA A 190 3.70 10.88 15.60
C ALA A 190 3.90 9.58 16.41
N ARG A 191 2.89 8.70 16.43
CA ARG A 191 3.00 7.39 17.07
C ARG A 191 4.04 6.49 16.41
N ALA A 192 4.27 6.62 15.11
CA ALA A 192 5.35 5.89 14.43
C ALA A 192 6.72 6.37 14.90
N ARG A 193 6.91 7.68 15.04
CA ARG A 193 8.12 8.29 15.61
C ARG A 193 8.36 7.84 17.05
N ASP A 194 7.33 7.83 17.90
CA ASP A 194 7.44 7.32 19.28
C ASP A 194 7.93 5.86 19.36
N ARG A 195 7.64 5.06 18.32
CA ARG A 195 8.11 3.67 18.19
C ARG A 195 9.50 3.55 17.54
N GLY A 196 10.14 4.67 17.20
CA GLY A 196 11.44 4.72 16.54
C GLY A 196 11.40 4.43 15.03
N ALA A 197 10.26 4.66 14.37
CA ALA A 197 10.18 4.53 12.92
C ALA A 197 11.11 5.55 12.24
N ILE A 198 11.80 5.09 11.19
CA ILE A 198 12.66 5.92 10.35
C ILE A 198 11.99 6.04 9.00
N GLU A 199 11.50 7.24 8.68
CA GLU A 199 10.96 7.57 7.37
C GLU A 199 11.96 8.47 6.65
N LEU A 200 12.54 7.97 5.56
CA LEU A 200 13.44 8.76 4.73
C LEU A 200 12.62 9.48 3.67
N GLY A 201 12.61 10.82 3.68
CA GLY A 201 11.95 11.65 2.67
C GLY A 201 12.61 11.62 1.28
N THR A 202 13.32 10.55 0.94
CA THR A 202 14.02 10.42 -0.34
C THR A 202 13.00 10.31 -1.47
N PRO A 203 13.09 11.15 -2.53
CA PRO A 203 12.17 11.08 -3.64
C PRO A 203 12.28 9.72 -4.36
N SER A 204 11.14 9.22 -4.85
CA SER A 204 11.14 8.06 -5.75
C SER A 204 11.82 8.43 -7.06
N GLN A 205 12.43 7.42 -7.69
CA GLN A 205 13.00 7.51 -9.03
C GLN A 205 12.11 6.74 -9.97
N GLU A 206 11.60 7.42 -10.99
CA GLU A 206 10.67 6.86 -11.97
C GLU A 206 11.31 6.92 -13.35
N VAL A 207 11.20 5.84 -14.13
CA VAL A 207 11.74 5.76 -15.48
C VAL A 207 10.56 5.92 -16.44
N GLU A 208 10.57 7.00 -17.21
CA GLU A 208 9.45 7.41 -18.06
C GLU A 208 9.85 7.44 -19.54
N PRO A 209 8.91 7.19 -20.48
CA PRO A 209 9.16 7.40 -21.90
C PRO A 209 9.55 8.84 -22.20
N GLY A 210 10.68 9.03 -22.86
CA GLY A 210 11.17 10.34 -23.31
C GLY A 210 10.54 10.76 -24.65
N PRO A 211 10.53 12.06 -24.97
CA PRO A 211 9.92 12.61 -26.18
C PRO A 211 10.57 12.11 -27.48
N ASP A 212 11.82 11.64 -27.42
CA ASP A 212 12.58 11.16 -28.58
C ASP A 212 12.45 9.63 -28.78
N GLY A 213 11.51 8.96 -28.10
CA GLY A 213 11.40 7.49 -28.11
C GLY A 213 12.45 6.76 -27.25
N GLY A 214 13.16 7.49 -26.39
CA GLY A 214 14.08 6.95 -25.37
C GLY A 214 13.45 6.92 -23.98
N TRP A 215 14.26 6.90 -22.93
CA TRP A 215 13.82 6.90 -21.53
C TRP A 215 14.48 8.02 -20.72
N THR A 216 13.73 8.55 -19.75
CA THR A 216 14.13 9.62 -18.84
C THR A 216 13.96 9.15 -17.40
N ILE A 217 14.84 9.59 -16.51
CA ILE A 217 14.64 9.44 -15.06
C ILE A 217 13.98 10.71 -14.52
N ALA A 218 12.81 10.56 -13.91
CA ALA A 218 12.09 11.56 -13.15
C ALA A 218 12.24 11.29 -11.64
N PHE A 219 12.18 12.36 -10.85
CA PHE A 219 12.19 12.26 -9.38
C PHE A 219 10.87 12.81 -8.86
N ARG A 220 10.15 12.01 -8.07
CA ARG A 220 8.86 12.40 -7.49
C ARG A 220 8.97 12.38 -5.97
N GLY A 221 8.62 13.51 -5.35
CA GLY A 221 8.44 13.57 -3.90
C GLY A 221 7.15 12.85 -3.51
N GLN A 222 7.14 12.22 -2.33
CA GLN A 222 5.92 11.70 -1.76
C GLN A 222 5.05 12.86 -1.25
N SER A 223 3.77 12.86 -1.59
CA SER A 223 2.82 13.83 -1.06
C SER A 223 2.42 13.50 0.38
N ASP A 224 1.99 14.52 1.13
CA ASP A 224 1.47 14.34 2.49
C ASP A 224 0.28 13.36 2.52
N VAL A 225 -0.60 13.42 1.51
CA VAL A 225 -1.77 12.52 1.40
C VAL A 225 -1.34 11.07 1.24
N GLU A 226 -0.33 10.80 0.40
CA GLU A 226 0.25 9.45 0.29
C GLU A 226 0.82 9.00 1.63
N GLY A 227 1.52 9.89 2.35
CA GLY A 227 2.05 9.61 3.68
C GLY A 227 0.97 9.28 4.70
N TRP A 228 -0.11 10.06 4.75
CA TRP A 228 -1.24 9.83 5.66
C TRP A 228 -1.99 8.55 5.32
N ASN A 229 -2.26 8.28 4.05
CA ASN A 229 -2.93 7.05 3.62
C ASN A 229 -2.06 5.81 3.93
N ALA A 230 -0.75 5.91 3.71
CA ALA A 230 0.19 4.84 4.07
C ALA A 230 0.14 4.50 5.57
N GLN A 231 -0.08 5.48 6.46
CA GLN A 231 -0.25 5.19 7.88
C GLN A 231 -1.51 4.38 8.19
N ILE A 232 -2.58 4.53 7.42
CA ILE A 232 -3.79 3.70 7.57
C ILE A 232 -3.48 2.24 7.19
N SER A 233 -2.75 2.02 6.09
CA SER A 233 -2.28 0.68 5.69
C SER A 233 -1.34 0.08 6.74
N LEU A 234 -0.38 0.87 7.26
CA LEU A 234 0.55 0.42 8.30
C LEU A 234 -0.17 0.11 9.62
N LEU A 235 -1.16 0.92 10.02
CA LEU A 235 -2.01 0.66 11.17
C LEU A 235 -2.71 -0.69 11.05
N THR A 236 -3.34 -0.93 9.89
CA THR A 236 -4.04 -2.18 9.62
C THR A 236 -3.07 -3.37 9.61
N GLY A 237 -1.91 -3.22 8.98
CA GLY A 237 -0.85 -4.23 8.96
C GLY A 237 -0.34 -4.60 10.37
N ARG A 238 -0.19 -3.61 11.27
CA ARG A 238 0.16 -3.86 12.68
C ARG A 238 -0.94 -4.63 13.42
N CYS A 239 -2.21 -4.30 13.18
CA CYS A 239 -3.34 -5.02 13.76
C CYS A 239 -3.39 -6.47 13.25
N ALA A 240 -3.16 -6.69 11.96
CA ALA A 240 -3.07 -8.03 11.37
C ALA A 240 -1.92 -8.84 11.96
N ALA A 241 -0.73 -8.24 12.08
CA ALA A 241 0.41 -8.88 12.72
C ALA A 241 0.11 -9.30 14.17
N ARG A 242 -0.59 -8.46 14.92
CA ARG A 242 -0.99 -8.78 16.30
C ARG A 242 -1.94 -9.96 16.36
N LEU A 243 -2.98 -9.99 15.51
CA LEU A 243 -3.91 -11.11 15.43
C LEU A 243 -3.21 -12.42 15.08
N MET A 244 -2.28 -12.40 14.12
CA MET A 244 -1.48 -13.57 13.75
C MET A 244 -0.58 -14.07 14.89
N LEU A 245 0.06 -13.15 15.61
CA LEU A 245 0.90 -13.46 16.76
C LEU A 245 0.10 -14.07 17.91
N ASP A 246 -1.04 -13.48 18.25
CA ASP A 246 -1.93 -13.97 19.32
C ASP A 246 -2.53 -15.35 18.95
N GLY A 247 -2.79 -15.59 17.66
CA GLY A 247 -3.26 -16.88 17.15
C GLY A 247 -2.15 -17.92 16.93
N GLY A 248 -0.87 -17.55 17.02
CA GLY A 248 0.26 -18.44 16.74
C GLY A 248 0.35 -18.92 15.28
N VAL A 249 -0.30 -18.24 14.34
CA VAL A 249 -0.35 -18.61 12.92
C VAL A 249 -0.37 -17.36 12.03
N GLY A 250 0.52 -17.31 11.04
CA GLY A 250 0.54 -16.23 10.07
C GLY A 250 1.90 -16.03 9.40
N VAL A 251 1.96 -15.02 8.53
CA VAL A 251 3.18 -14.59 7.84
C VAL A 251 3.46 -13.16 8.26
N LEU A 252 4.61 -12.94 8.91
CA LEU A 252 4.99 -11.63 9.43
C LEU A 252 6.08 -11.00 8.56
N ARG A 253 5.92 -9.72 8.22
CA ARG A 253 6.99 -8.91 7.67
C ARG A 253 7.85 -8.37 8.82
N THR A 254 9.06 -8.88 8.97
CA THR A 254 9.99 -8.47 10.03
C THR A 254 11.15 -7.65 9.47
N LEU A 255 11.59 -6.65 10.22
CA LEU A 255 12.84 -5.93 9.99
C LEU A 255 13.70 -6.05 11.25
N PRO A 256 14.91 -6.64 11.18
CA PRO A 256 15.79 -6.71 12.34
C PRO A 256 16.26 -5.30 12.75
N PRO A 257 16.66 -5.11 14.03
CA PRO A 257 17.23 -3.83 14.46
C PRO A 257 18.49 -3.50 13.67
N ALA A 258 18.75 -2.20 13.50
CA ALA A 258 19.95 -1.72 12.82
C ALA A 258 21.23 -2.21 13.53
N ASP A 259 22.28 -2.50 12.75
CA ASP A 259 23.59 -2.84 13.31
C ASP A 259 24.10 -1.67 14.18
N PRO A 260 24.40 -1.89 15.48
CA PRO A 260 24.94 -0.85 16.35
C PRO A 260 26.18 -0.13 15.79
N ARG A 261 26.99 -0.81 14.96
CA ARG A 261 28.16 -0.21 14.30
C ARG A 261 27.77 0.78 13.22
N ALA A 262 26.68 0.51 12.48
CA ALA A 262 26.15 1.43 11.49
C ALA A 262 25.63 2.71 12.18
N VAL A 263 24.89 2.56 13.28
CA VAL A 263 24.40 3.70 14.09
C VAL A 263 25.57 4.52 14.66
N ALA A 264 26.58 3.87 15.23
CA ALA A 264 27.77 4.56 15.73
C ALA A 264 28.55 5.29 14.63
N THR A 265 28.56 4.74 13.41
CA THR A 265 29.19 5.40 12.26
C THR A 265 28.40 6.62 11.82
N LEU A 266 27.09 6.51 11.70
CA LEU A 266 26.21 7.63 11.37
C LEU A 266 26.35 8.76 12.40
N ARG A 267 26.31 8.44 13.70
CA ARG A 267 26.50 9.42 14.78
C ARG A 267 27.85 10.16 14.71
N ARG A 268 28.93 9.46 14.33
CA ARG A 268 30.25 10.11 14.15
C ARG A 268 30.31 11.04 12.94
N LEU A 269 29.55 10.74 11.89
CA LEU A 269 29.51 11.55 10.66
C LEU A 269 28.59 12.77 10.79
N ALA A 270 27.55 12.70 11.61
CA ALA A 270 26.50 13.73 11.73
C ALA A 270 27.05 15.16 11.92
N PRO A 271 27.99 15.43 12.86
CA PRO A 271 28.54 16.76 13.04
C PRO A 271 29.29 17.28 11.80
N GLY A 272 29.93 16.39 11.04
CA GLY A 272 30.60 16.73 9.78
C GLY A 272 29.65 17.07 8.64
N LEU A 273 28.37 16.69 8.77
CA LEU A 273 27.28 17.02 7.86
C LEU A 273 26.44 18.21 8.37
N GLY A 274 26.82 18.84 9.48
CA GLY A 274 26.04 19.92 10.11
C GLY A 274 24.79 19.44 10.83
N VAL A 275 24.71 18.15 11.17
CA VAL A 275 23.58 17.55 11.91
C VAL A 275 23.97 17.39 13.37
N ASP A 276 23.21 18.03 14.26
CA ASP A 276 23.33 17.82 15.69
C ASP A 276 22.72 16.47 16.09
N TRP A 277 23.44 15.71 16.91
CA TRP A 277 22.96 14.43 17.43
C TRP A 277 22.93 14.49 18.97
N PRO A 278 21.77 14.75 19.59
CA PRO A 278 21.64 14.83 21.04
C PRO A 278 22.00 13.51 21.74
N ASP A 279 22.59 13.60 22.93
CA ASP A 279 22.90 12.42 23.73
C ASP A 279 21.63 11.64 24.07
N GLY A 280 21.66 10.33 23.79
CA GLY A 280 20.51 9.44 24.00
C GLY A 280 19.50 9.40 22.85
N ALA A 281 19.56 10.32 21.88
CA ALA A 281 18.67 10.31 20.72
C ALA A 281 18.95 9.10 19.81
N GLY A 282 17.88 8.44 19.39
CA GLY A 282 17.91 7.37 18.39
C GLY A 282 18.10 7.92 16.98
N PRO A 283 18.46 7.08 16.00
CA PRO A 283 18.57 7.50 14.60
C PRO A 283 17.24 8.01 14.03
N GLY A 284 16.09 7.46 14.46
CA GLY A 284 14.78 7.91 14.00
C GLY A 284 14.46 9.35 14.42
N ASP A 285 14.75 9.70 15.67
CA ASP A 285 14.54 11.06 16.19
C ASP A 285 15.35 12.08 15.39
N VAL A 286 16.64 11.80 15.19
CA VAL A 286 17.55 12.70 14.48
C VAL A 286 17.19 12.81 13.00
N ILE A 287 16.86 11.70 12.34
CA ILE A 287 16.52 11.70 10.90
C ILE A 287 15.18 12.39 10.64
N ALA A 288 14.21 12.25 11.55
CA ALA A 288 12.88 12.86 11.40
C ALA A 288 12.93 14.40 11.43
N ASP A 289 13.96 14.99 12.05
CA ASP A 289 14.17 16.43 12.13
C ASP A 289 15.02 16.99 10.96
N LEU A 290 15.43 16.14 10.00
CA LEU A 290 16.16 16.56 8.81
C LEU A 290 15.20 16.92 7.68
N ASP A 291 15.29 18.16 7.21
CA ASP A 291 14.60 18.67 6.01
C ASP A 291 15.19 18.11 4.70
#